data_AF-A0A662NW17-F1
#
_entry.id   AF-A0A662NW17-F1
#
_cell.length_a   1.000
_cell.length_b   1.000
_cell.length_c   1.000
_cell.angle_alpha   90.00
_cell.angle_beta   90.00
_cell.angle_gamma   90.00
#
_symmetry.space_group_name_H-M   'P 1'
#
loop_
_entity.id
_entity.type
_entity.pdbx_description
1 polymer ?
#
loop_
_entity_poly.entity_id
_entity_poly.type
_entity_poly.pdbx_seq_one_letter_code
_entity_poly.pdbx_strand_id
1 'polypeptide(L)'
;KSVTVGEFYYVDPVFEQELKRRGLYSDEILQKISDNYGSIQGLEEIPEDMQRIFVTSMDVHWLDHLLAQAEIQLWLTDSASKTINMPNDATVEDVKAAYLIAHKLGCKGVTVYRDGSLSVQVYNVEGQKKQRIKAKPSDYAVKVLKDIVEREPWLERFIDVKAIINGSNGKKGITFTINRTPAPKKEEPSKDIKELLGVVYCPVCYEKAGELVELRMESGCATCPKCGWSKCVIS
;
A
#
# COMPACT_ATOMS: atom_id res chain seq x y z
N LYS A 1 -4.64 -2.38 15.91
CA LYS A 1 -3.88 -3.65 16.03
C LYS A 1 -4.74 -4.63 16.79
N SER A 2 -5.10 -5.74 16.16
CA SER A 2 -5.91 -6.78 16.79
C SER A 2 -4.96 -7.82 17.41
N VAL A 3 -5.08 -8.03 18.71
CA VAL A 3 -4.34 -9.04 19.47
C VAL A 3 -5.36 -9.95 20.16
N THR A 4 -4.91 -11.10 20.69
CA THR A 4 -5.79 -12.11 21.31
C THR A 4 -6.67 -11.55 22.44
N VAL A 5 -6.26 -10.44 23.06
CA VAL A 5 -6.93 -9.78 24.18
C VAL A 5 -7.84 -8.61 23.77
N GLY A 6 -7.93 -8.29 22.48
CA GLY A 6 -8.81 -7.22 21.97
C GLY A 6 -8.18 -6.39 20.85
N GLU A 7 -8.88 -5.33 20.46
CA GLU A 7 -8.42 -4.36 19.47
C GLU A 7 -7.94 -3.08 20.14
N PHE A 8 -6.77 -2.60 19.71
CA PHE A 8 -6.16 -1.39 20.25
C PHE A 8 -5.82 -0.44 19.12
N TYR A 9 -6.15 0.83 19.31
CA TYR A 9 -5.66 1.91 18.45
C TYR A 9 -4.21 2.23 18.77
N TYR A 10 -3.40 2.35 17.73
CA TYR A 10 -2.08 2.93 17.83
C TYR A 10 -2.15 4.33 17.22
N VAL A 11 -1.96 5.33 18.07
CA VAL A 11 -2.10 6.75 17.69
C VAL A 11 -0.74 7.41 17.85
N ASP A 12 -0.36 8.27 16.90
CA ASP A 12 0.83 9.09 17.03
C ASP A 12 0.74 9.95 18.31
N PRO A 13 1.77 9.97 19.18
CA PRO A 13 1.68 10.68 20.47
C PRO A 13 1.46 12.20 20.34
N VAL A 14 2.01 12.82 19.29
CA VAL A 14 1.85 14.27 19.05
C VAL A 14 0.43 14.56 18.58
N PHE A 15 -0.09 13.73 17.67
CA PHE A 15 -1.46 13.81 17.20
C PHE A 15 -2.47 13.56 18.33
N GLU A 16 -2.23 12.55 19.18
CA GLU A 16 -3.06 12.27 20.35
C GLU A 16 -3.10 13.46 21.32
N GLN A 17 -1.93 14.04 21.62
CA GLN A 17 -1.84 15.22 22.48
C GLN A 17 -2.64 16.40 21.92
N GLU A 18 -2.56 16.61 20.60
CA GLU A 18 -3.29 17.69 19.94
C GLU A 18 -4.80 17.47 19.93
N LEU A 19 -5.26 16.24 19.67
CA LEU A 19 -6.68 15.87 19.81
C LEU A 19 -7.19 16.15 21.23
N LYS A 20 -6.43 15.78 22.26
CA LYS A 20 -6.78 16.04 23.67
C LYS A 20 -6.82 17.53 23.97
N ARG A 21 -5.81 18.29 23.50
CA ARG A 21 -5.73 19.74 23.70
C ARG A 21 -6.94 20.48 23.11
N ARG A 22 -7.47 19.99 21.99
CA ARG A 22 -8.64 20.58 21.31
C ARG A 22 -9.99 19.99 21.74
N GLY A 23 -9.99 19.04 22.68
CA GLY A 23 -11.22 18.38 23.13
C GLY A 23 -11.86 17.46 22.09
N LEU A 24 -11.10 17.00 21.09
CA LEU A 24 -11.55 16.12 20.01
C LEU A 24 -11.25 14.63 20.28
N TYR A 25 -10.47 14.33 21.32
CA TYR A 25 -10.09 12.97 21.65
C TYR A 25 -11.30 12.16 22.17
N SER A 26 -11.75 11.19 21.38
CA SER A 26 -12.82 10.25 21.74
C SER A 26 -12.68 8.95 20.95
N ASP A 27 -13.22 7.85 21.49
CA ASP A 27 -13.21 6.55 20.81
C ASP A 27 -13.95 6.59 19.47
N GLU A 28 -15.02 7.40 19.36
CA GLU A 28 -15.76 7.60 18.12
C GLU A 28 -14.89 8.25 17.03
N ILE A 29 -14.13 9.29 17.39
CA ILE A 29 -13.20 9.95 16.46
C ILE A 29 -12.07 8.99 16.06
N LEU A 30 -11.51 8.24 17.00
CA LEU A 30 -10.47 7.25 16.69
C LEU A 30 -10.98 6.15 15.74
N GLN A 31 -12.22 5.67 15.94
CA GLN A 31 -12.85 4.73 15.02
C GLN A 31 -13.03 5.35 13.63
N LYS A 32 -13.57 6.57 13.52
CA LYS A 32 -13.73 7.26 12.22
C LYS A 32 -12.41 7.42 11.47
N ILE A 33 -11.33 7.74 12.19
CA ILE A 33 -9.99 7.85 11.62
C ILE A 33 -9.48 6.48 11.17
N SER A 34 -9.66 5.44 11.99
CA SER A 34 -9.28 4.06 11.64
C SER A 34 -10.01 3.57 10.38
N ASP A 35 -11.32 3.81 10.30
CA ASP A 35 -12.16 3.48 9.13
C ASP A 35 -11.75 4.28 7.89
N ASN A 36 -11.18 5.47 8.08
CA ASN A 36 -10.56 6.29 7.04
C ASN A 36 -9.07 5.96 6.83
N TYR A 37 -8.67 4.72 7.16
CA TYR A 37 -7.32 4.20 7.00
C TYR A 37 -6.22 4.96 7.75
N GLY A 38 -6.56 5.51 8.92
CA GLY A 38 -5.65 6.31 9.72
C GLY A 38 -5.52 7.77 9.25
N SER A 39 -6.20 8.16 8.16
CA SER A 39 -6.19 9.52 7.65
C SER A 39 -7.29 10.36 8.29
N ILE A 40 -6.98 11.62 8.59
CA ILE A 40 -7.96 12.61 9.05
C ILE A 40 -8.52 13.47 7.91
N GLN A 41 -8.05 13.27 6.69
CA GLN A 41 -8.47 14.09 5.55
C GLN A 41 -9.96 13.88 5.26
N GLY A 42 -10.70 14.98 5.14
CA GLY A 42 -12.13 14.97 4.82
C GLY A 42 -13.07 14.67 5.97
N LEU A 43 -12.56 14.54 7.21
CA LEU A 43 -13.40 14.42 8.39
C LEU A 43 -13.86 15.81 8.83
N GLU A 44 -15.17 16.09 8.73
CA GLU A 44 -15.75 17.41 9.04
C GLU A 44 -15.52 17.82 10.50
N GLU A 45 -15.42 16.84 11.40
CA GLU A 45 -15.17 17.04 12.82
C GLU A 45 -13.73 17.47 13.12
N ILE A 46 -12.81 17.31 12.17
CA ILE A 46 -11.40 17.64 12.35
C ILE A 46 -11.08 18.98 11.64
N PRO A 47 -10.58 19.99 12.37
CA PRO A 47 -10.22 21.28 11.80
C PRO A 47 -9.23 21.19 10.62
N GLU A 48 -9.40 22.05 9.61
CA GLU A 48 -8.59 22.05 8.38
C GLU A 48 -7.09 22.24 8.67
N ASP A 49 -6.73 23.05 9.67
CA ASP A 49 -5.34 23.25 10.07
C ASP A 49 -4.69 21.96 10.61
N MET A 50 -5.45 21.13 11.32
CA MET A 50 -4.99 19.79 11.71
C MET A 50 -4.86 18.87 10.50
N GLN A 51 -5.85 18.87 9.60
CA GLN A 51 -5.80 18.08 8.38
C GLN A 51 -4.54 18.42 7.55
N ARG A 52 -4.16 19.69 7.47
CA ARG A 52 -2.94 20.11 6.78
C ARG A 52 -1.64 19.63 7.42
N ILE A 53 -1.60 19.46 8.75
CA ILE A 53 -0.38 19.10 9.49
C ILE A 53 -0.24 17.58 9.59
N PHE A 54 -1.30 16.88 10.00
CA PHE A 54 -1.27 15.45 10.26
C PHE A 54 -1.70 14.67 9.01
N VAL A 55 -0.86 14.74 7.98
CA VAL A 55 -1.00 13.94 6.77
C VAL A 55 -0.32 12.57 6.93
N THR A 56 -0.94 11.54 6.36
CA THR A 56 -0.35 10.21 6.24
C THR A 56 0.41 10.07 4.93
N SER A 57 1.17 8.97 4.76
CA SER A 57 1.86 8.68 3.50
C SER A 57 0.91 8.58 2.30
N MET A 58 -0.35 8.17 2.52
CA MET A 58 -1.35 8.01 1.45
C MET A 58 -2.04 9.33 1.08
N ASP A 59 -1.94 10.35 1.94
CA ASP A 59 -2.47 11.70 1.69
C ASP A 59 -1.51 12.55 0.84
N VAL A 60 -0.28 12.08 0.65
CA VAL A 60 0.75 12.73 -0.18
C VAL A 60 0.83 12.00 -1.52
N HIS A 61 0.71 12.76 -2.62
CA HIS A 61 0.74 12.20 -3.96
C HIS A 61 2.11 11.57 -4.27
N TRP A 62 2.14 10.48 -5.03
CA TRP A 62 3.36 9.70 -5.28
C TRP A 62 4.48 10.53 -5.93
N LEU A 63 4.12 11.53 -6.75
CA LEU A 63 5.07 12.44 -7.35
C LEU A 63 5.80 13.29 -6.30
N ASP A 64 5.08 13.77 -5.28
CA ASP A 64 5.67 14.54 -4.18
C ASP A 64 6.58 13.68 -3.32
N HIS A 65 6.21 12.41 -3.05
CA HIS A 65 7.12 11.46 -2.41
C HIS A 65 8.43 11.32 -3.18
N LEU A 66 8.35 11.24 -4.51
CA LEU A 66 9.52 11.07 -5.38
C LEU A 66 10.40 12.32 -5.38
N LEU A 67 9.80 13.51 -5.44
CA LEU A 67 10.55 14.76 -5.40
C LEU A 67 11.23 14.98 -4.06
N ALA A 68 10.58 14.61 -2.95
CA ALA A 68 11.21 14.64 -1.64
C ALA A 68 12.45 13.71 -1.60
N GLN A 69 12.39 12.54 -2.24
CA GLN A 69 13.55 11.67 -2.35
C GLN A 69 14.65 12.27 -3.25
N ALA A 70 14.26 12.84 -4.40
CA ALA A 70 15.19 13.44 -5.35
C ALA A 70 15.97 14.60 -4.72
N GLU A 71 15.30 15.44 -3.93
CA GLU A 71 15.95 16.54 -3.22
C GLU A 71 17.00 16.03 -2.23
N ILE A 72 16.67 15.00 -1.45
CA ILE A 72 17.62 14.35 -0.53
C ILE A 72 18.80 13.75 -1.31
N GLN A 73 18.55 13.14 -2.47
CA GLN A 73 19.58 12.48 -3.28
C GLN A 73 20.71 13.42 -3.70
N LEU A 74 20.44 14.72 -3.90
CA LEU A 74 21.45 15.73 -4.26
C LEU A 74 22.59 15.83 -3.23
N TRP A 75 22.29 15.47 -1.98
CA TRP A 75 23.21 15.60 -0.85
C TRP A 75 23.80 14.27 -0.38
N LEU A 76 23.50 13.16 -1.09
CA LEU A 76 23.94 11.82 -0.72
C LEU A 76 24.91 11.24 -1.75
N THR A 77 26.03 10.73 -1.24
CA THR A 77 26.99 9.94 -2.03
C THR A 77 26.45 8.55 -2.36
N ASP A 78 25.58 7.99 -1.51
CA ASP A 78 24.84 6.74 -1.75
C ASP A 78 23.34 7.01 -2.04
N SER A 79 22.52 5.97 -2.20
CA SER A 79 21.08 6.07 -2.41
C SER A 79 20.31 6.23 -1.09
N ALA A 80 19.11 6.81 -1.15
CA ALA A 80 18.16 6.83 -0.04
C ALA A 80 17.16 5.66 -0.13
N SER A 81 16.92 4.96 0.99
CA SER A 81 15.86 3.95 1.09
C SER A 81 14.52 4.58 1.46
N LYS A 82 13.99 5.41 0.56
CA LYS A 82 12.67 6.03 0.71
C LYS A 82 11.66 5.32 -0.18
N THR A 83 10.53 4.96 0.39
CA THR A 83 9.43 4.30 -0.32
C THR A 83 8.47 5.35 -0.89
N ILE A 84 8.17 5.21 -2.18
CA ILE A 84 7.13 5.95 -2.89
C ILE A 84 5.82 5.19 -2.71
N ASN A 85 4.95 5.71 -1.84
CA ASN A 85 3.66 5.09 -1.55
C ASN A 85 2.64 5.50 -2.63
N MET A 86 1.95 4.51 -3.19
CA MET A 86 0.95 4.68 -4.23
C MET A 86 -0.39 4.07 -3.80
N PRO A 87 -1.53 4.69 -4.14
CA PRO A 87 -2.85 4.12 -3.86
C PRO A 87 -3.09 2.83 -4.63
N ASN A 88 -4.08 2.06 -4.19
CA ASN A 88 -4.37 0.75 -4.77
C ASN A 88 -4.77 0.83 -6.26
N ASP A 89 -5.37 1.95 -6.67
CA ASP A 89 -5.77 2.23 -8.04
C ASP A 89 -4.65 2.81 -8.93
N ALA A 90 -3.44 3.01 -8.39
CA ALA A 90 -2.29 3.42 -9.20
C ALA A 90 -1.98 2.37 -10.28
N THR A 91 -1.76 2.85 -11.51
CA THR A 91 -1.60 1.98 -12.68
C THR A 91 -0.14 1.58 -12.90
N VAL A 92 0.09 0.62 -13.81
CA VAL A 92 1.45 0.26 -14.24
C VAL A 92 2.16 1.46 -14.87
N GLU A 93 1.41 2.35 -15.52
CA GLU A 93 1.88 3.57 -16.14
C GLU A 93 2.27 4.63 -15.12
N ASP A 94 1.59 4.70 -13.97
CA ASP A 94 2.03 5.52 -12.83
C ASP A 94 3.39 5.04 -12.31
N VAL A 95 3.52 3.73 -12.07
CA VAL A 95 4.78 3.12 -11.60
C VAL A 95 5.92 3.36 -12.61
N LYS A 96 5.64 3.17 -13.91
CA LYS A 96 6.61 3.43 -14.98
C LYS A 96 7.02 4.90 -15.02
N ALA A 97 6.06 5.83 -14.91
CA ALA A 97 6.35 7.26 -14.88
C ALA A 97 7.24 7.60 -13.68
N ALA A 98 6.96 7.06 -12.49
CA ALA A 98 7.78 7.27 -11.30
C ALA A 98 9.25 6.88 -11.54
N TYR A 99 9.52 5.72 -12.15
CA TYR A 99 10.90 5.33 -12.47
C TYR A 99 11.57 6.24 -13.52
N LEU A 100 10.85 6.63 -14.58
CA LEU A 100 11.39 7.52 -15.61
C LEU A 100 11.71 8.91 -15.04
N ILE A 101 10.81 9.46 -14.24
CA ILE A 101 10.98 10.76 -13.58
C ILE A 101 12.14 10.69 -12.60
N ALA A 102 12.22 9.63 -11.79
CA ALA A 102 13.31 9.43 -10.84
C ALA A 102 14.68 9.39 -11.52
N HIS A 103 14.79 8.65 -12.62
CA HIS A 103 16.00 8.60 -13.42
C HIS A 103 16.38 9.98 -13.94
N LYS A 104 15.41 10.77 -14.43
CA LYS A 104 15.66 12.15 -14.91
C LYS A 104 16.04 13.12 -13.80
N LEU A 105 15.61 12.87 -12.58
CA LEU A 105 16.00 13.64 -11.39
C LEU A 105 17.34 13.17 -10.79
N GLY A 106 17.97 12.13 -11.33
CA GLY A 106 19.24 11.62 -10.84
C GLY A 106 19.14 10.75 -9.57
N CYS A 107 17.95 10.21 -9.26
CA CYS A 107 17.79 9.23 -8.19
C CYS A 107 18.60 7.97 -8.47
N LYS A 108 19.42 7.53 -7.50
CA LYS A 108 20.27 6.33 -7.63
C LYS A 108 19.49 5.03 -7.44
N GLY A 109 18.39 5.08 -6.70
CA GLY A 109 17.46 3.97 -6.50
C GLY A 109 16.07 4.51 -6.20
N VAL A 110 15.04 3.70 -6.42
CA VAL A 110 13.65 4.03 -6.06
C VAL A 110 12.95 2.75 -5.64
N THR A 111 12.21 2.84 -4.54
CA THR A 111 11.34 1.76 -4.07
C THR A 111 9.89 2.22 -4.18
N VAL A 112 9.06 1.47 -4.91
CA VAL A 112 7.62 1.75 -5.01
C VAL A 112 6.85 0.74 -4.18
N TYR A 113 5.94 1.23 -3.35
CA TYR A 113 4.94 0.41 -2.66
C TYR A 113 3.56 0.85 -3.13
N ARG A 114 2.84 -0.06 -3.79
CA ARG A 114 1.45 0.16 -4.18
C ARG A 114 0.54 -0.54 -3.17
N ASP A 115 -0.41 0.19 -2.62
CA ASP A 115 -1.35 -0.36 -1.66
C ASP A 115 -2.05 -1.61 -2.24
N GLY A 116 -2.16 -2.67 -1.44
CA GLY A 116 -2.69 -3.98 -1.84
C GLY A 116 -1.78 -4.81 -2.76
N SER A 117 -0.50 -4.45 -2.96
CA SER A 117 0.43 -5.27 -3.75
C SER A 117 1.01 -6.47 -2.99
N LEU A 118 0.89 -6.51 -1.66
CA LEU A 118 1.32 -7.62 -0.81
C LEU A 118 0.10 -8.40 -0.30
N SER A 119 0.21 -9.73 -0.18
CA SER A 119 -0.85 -10.62 0.30
C SER A 119 -1.16 -10.44 1.78
N VAL A 120 -0.18 -10.02 2.57
CA VAL A 120 -0.30 -9.71 4.00
C VAL A 120 0.22 -8.30 4.22
N GLN A 121 -0.65 -7.43 4.74
CA GLN A 121 -0.29 -6.09 5.17
C GLN A 121 -0.23 -6.06 6.71
N VAL A 122 0.77 -5.37 7.26
CA VAL A 122 0.90 -5.19 8.72
C VAL A 122 -0.29 -4.40 9.29
N TYR A 123 -0.91 -3.57 8.46
CA TYR A 123 -2.12 -2.82 8.78
C TYR A 123 -3.28 -3.37 7.96
N ASN A 124 -4.20 -4.06 8.62
CA ASN A 124 -5.50 -4.40 8.05
C ASN A 124 -6.51 -3.41 8.62
N VAL A 125 -7.22 -2.71 7.74
CA VAL A 125 -8.43 -1.96 8.10
C VAL A 125 -9.59 -2.87 7.75
N GLU A 126 -10.15 -3.53 8.76
CA GLU A 126 -11.36 -4.34 8.61
C GLU A 126 -12.57 -3.39 8.66
N GLY A 127 -13.24 -3.16 7.54
CA GLY A 127 -14.38 -2.25 7.47
C GLY A 127 -14.86 -1.91 6.06
N GLN A 128 -16.05 -1.30 5.96
CA GLN A 128 -16.55 -0.75 4.70
C GLN A 128 -15.64 0.40 4.26
N LYS A 129 -14.83 0.11 3.24
CA LYS A 129 -13.87 1.02 2.64
C LYS A 129 -14.58 2.26 2.09
N LYS A 130 -14.57 3.37 2.84
CA LYS A 130 -14.92 4.68 2.27
C LYS A 130 -13.90 5.06 1.20
N GLN A 131 -14.37 5.77 0.18
CA GLN A 131 -13.53 6.21 -0.93
C GLN A 131 -12.56 7.27 -0.40
N ARG A 132 -11.26 6.94 -0.31
CA ARG A 132 -10.22 7.88 0.14
C ARG A 132 -10.24 9.14 -0.74
N ILE A 133 -9.97 10.29 -0.12
CA ILE A 133 -9.67 11.51 -0.87
C ILE A 133 -8.37 11.25 -1.65
N LYS A 134 -8.44 11.41 -2.98
CA LYS A 134 -7.26 11.24 -3.82
C LYS A 134 -6.32 12.42 -3.61
N ALA A 135 -5.10 12.13 -3.17
CA ALA A 135 -4.02 13.10 -3.13
C ALA A 135 -3.77 13.65 -4.54
N LYS A 136 -3.62 14.97 -4.64
CA LYS A 136 -3.21 15.65 -5.88
C LYS A 136 -1.74 16.06 -5.76
N PRO A 137 -0.99 16.09 -6.87
CA PRO A 137 0.37 16.59 -6.83
C PRO A 137 0.40 18.06 -6.40
N SER A 138 1.42 18.46 -5.65
CA SER A 138 1.63 19.88 -5.32
C SER A 138 1.94 20.71 -6.56
N ASP A 139 1.73 22.03 -6.49
CA ASP A 139 2.07 22.95 -7.58
C ASP A 139 3.55 22.87 -7.97
N TYR A 140 4.43 22.67 -6.97
CA TYR A 140 5.85 22.45 -7.20
C TYR A 140 6.09 21.17 -8.01
N ALA A 141 5.42 20.08 -7.63
CA ALA A 141 5.54 18.82 -8.34
C ALA A 141 5.04 18.88 -9.78
N VAL A 142 3.94 19.58 -10.01
CA VAL A 142 3.40 19.84 -11.35
C VAL A 142 4.38 20.65 -12.19
N LYS A 143 5.00 21.68 -11.61
CA LYS A 143 6.01 22.49 -12.31
C LYS A 143 7.21 21.64 -12.73
N VAL A 144 7.80 20.88 -11.80
CA VAL A 144 8.97 20.04 -12.08
C VAL A 144 8.65 18.99 -13.15
N LEU A 145 7.46 18.37 -13.08
CA LEU A 145 7.03 17.40 -14.09
C LEU A 145 6.96 18.01 -15.50
N LYS A 146 6.38 19.21 -15.63
CA LYS A 146 6.33 19.94 -16.90
C LYS A 146 7.74 20.24 -17.42
N ASP A 147 8.60 20.79 -16.57
CA ASP A 147 9.97 21.13 -16.94
C ASP A 147 10.76 19.90 -17.44
N ILE A 148 10.56 18.74 -16.82
CA ILE A 148 11.20 17.47 -17.26
C ILE A 148 10.72 17.06 -18.66
N VAL A 149 9.40 17.09 -18.88
CA VAL A 149 8.81 16.65 -20.15
C VAL A 149 9.14 17.63 -21.28
N GLU A 150 9.16 18.93 -21.00
CA GLU A 150 9.56 19.96 -21.96
C GLU A 150 11.02 19.84 -22.38
N ARG A 151 11.93 19.53 -21.44
CA ARG A 151 13.35 19.29 -21.74
C ARG A 151 13.59 18.01 -22.53
N GLU A 152 12.73 17.01 -22.37
CA GLU A 152 12.89 15.66 -22.92
C GLU A 152 11.58 15.19 -23.60
N PRO A 153 11.24 15.72 -24.79
CA PRO A 153 9.91 15.51 -25.39
C PRO A 153 9.53 14.06 -25.65
N TRP A 154 10.49 13.14 -25.77
CA TRP A 154 10.21 11.71 -25.94
C TRP A 154 9.46 11.11 -24.74
N LEU A 155 9.53 11.74 -23.56
CA LEU A 155 8.82 11.30 -22.35
C LEU A 155 7.31 11.40 -22.47
N GLU A 156 6.76 12.27 -23.33
CA GLU A 156 5.31 12.39 -23.58
C GLU A 156 4.69 11.06 -24.03
N ARG A 157 5.51 10.18 -24.64
CA ARG A 157 5.10 8.82 -25.03
C ARG A 157 4.76 7.95 -23.82
N PHE A 158 5.25 8.27 -22.63
CA PHE A 158 5.08 7.49 -21.40
C PHE A 158 4.42 8.26 -20.26
N ILE A 159 4.53 9.58 -20.25
CA ILE A 159 4.07 10.47 -19.19
C ILE A 159 2.98 11.38 -19.77
N ASP A 160 1.75 11.19 -19.32
CA ASP A 160 0.64 12.11 -19.56
C ASP A 160 0.54 13.08 -18.37
N VAL A 161 1.10 14.28 -18.55
CA VAL A 161 1.13 15.32 -17.52
C VAL A 161 -0.28 15.67 -17.05
N LYS A 162 -1.25 15.79 -17.96
CA LYS A 162 -2.63 16.14 -17.59
C LYS A 162 -3.28 15.03 -16.77
N ALA A 163 -3.03 13.79 -17.14
CA ALA A 163 -3.58 12.67 -16.42
C ALA A 163 -2.98 12.58 -15.00
N ILE A 164 -1.65 12.68 -14.85
CA ILE A 164 -0.97 12.65 -13.54
C ILE A 164 -1.48 13.77 -12.63
N ILE A 165 -1.72 14.99 -13.14
CA ILE A 165 -2.32 16.10 -12.39
C ILE A 165 -3.72 15.74 -11.86
N ASN A 166 -4.48 14.95 -12.62
CA ASN A 166 -5.81 14.49 -12.23
C ASN A 166 -5.80 13.17 -11.43
N GLY A 167 -4.63 12.70 -11.01
CA GLY A 167 -4.47 11.57 -10.08
C GLY A 167 -4.34 10.19 -10.71
N SER A 168 -4.07 10.07 -12.03
CA SER A 168 -3.59 8.81 -12.63
C SER A 168 -2.93 9.08 -13.97
N ASN A 169 -1.88 8.35 -14.37
CA ASN A 169 -1.17 8.55 -15.64
C ASN A 169 -1.95 8.07 -16.90
N GLY A 170 -3.29 8.01 -16.84
CA GLY A 170 -4.27 8.13 -17.94
C GLY A 170 -4.26 7.08 -19.06
N LYS A 171 -3.19 6.33 -19.23
CA LYS A 171 -3.08 5.29 -20.24
C LYS A 171 -3.67 4.04 -19.61
N LYS A 172 -4.94 3.74 -19.94
CA LYS A 172 -5.50 2.40 -19.82
C LYS A 172 -4.43 1.47 -20.39
N GLY A 173 -3.88 0.63 -19.52
CA GLY A 173 -2.59 0.03 -19.81
C GLY A 173 -2.58 -0.61 -21.18
N ILE A 174 -1.40 -0.64 -21.80
CA ILE A 174 -1.17 -1.57 -22.89
C ILE A 174 -1.63 -2.90 -22.33
N THR A 175 -2.78 -3.37 -22.82
CA THR A 175 -3.27 -4.68 -22.46
C THR A 175 -2.31 -5.58 -23.17
N PHE A 176 -1.20 -5.88 -22.50
CA PHE A 176 -0.46 -7.08 -22.81
C PHE A 176 -1.48 -8.16 -22.53
N THR A 177 -2.16 -8.60 -23.59
CA THR A 177 -2.64 -9.96 -23.67
C THR A 177 -1.38 -10.82 -23.63
N ILE A 178 -0.80 -10.92 -22.43
CA ILE A 178 -0.18 -12.17 -22.05
C ILE A 178 -1.33 -13.12 -22.27
N ASN A 179 -1.24 -13.95 -23.30
CA ASN A 179 -1.93 -15.21 -23.32
C ASN A 179 -1.43 -15.91 -22.07
N ARG A 180 -2.04 -15.58 -20.93
CA ARG A 180 -2.05 -16.43 -19.77
C ARG A 180 -2.76 -17.63 -20.33
N THR A 181 -1.99 -18.62 -20.77
CA THR A 181 -2.43 -20.00 -20.67
C THR A 181 -3.15 -20.04 -19.33
N PRO A 182 -4.46 -20.37 -19.30
CA PRO A 182 -5.17 -20.46 -18.05
C PRO A 182 -4.25 -21.23 -17.10
N ALA A 183 -4.00 -20.65 -15.92
CA ALA A 183 -3.25 -21.35 -14.89
C ALA A 183 -3.76 -22.79 -14.89
N PRO A 184 -2.87 -23.80 -14.99
CA PRO A 184 -3.30 -25.18 -15.06
C PRO A 184 -4.38 -25.37 -13.99
N LYS A 185 -5.52 -25.94 -14.40
CA LYS A 185 -6.67 -26.20 -13.52
C LYS A 185 -6.12 -26.66 -12.19
N LYS A 186 -6.50 -25.97 -11.09
CA LYS A 186 -6.15 -26.27 -9.70
C LYS A 186 -5.74 -27.74 -9.56
N GLU A 187 -4.43 -27.99 -9.53
CA GLU A 187 -3.94 -29.29 -9.10
C GLU A 187 -4.35 -29.44 -7.63
N GLU A 188 -4.96 -30.58 -7.31
CA GLU A 188 -5.46 -30.88 -5.98
C GLU A 188 -4.35 -30.64 -4.94
N PRO A 189 -4.52 -29.73 -3.96
CA PRO A 189 -3.48 -29.43 -2.97
C PRO A 189 -3.27 -30.56 -1.94
N SER A 190 -3.98 -31.68 -2.11
CA SER A 190 -4.17 -32.66 -1.05
C SER A 190 -3.03 -33.67 -0.93
N LYS A 191 -2.26 -33.92 -2.00
CA LYS A 191 -1.25 -35.01 -2.00
C LYS A 191 0.00 -34.65 -1.22
N ASP A 192 0.64 -33.53 -1.53
CA ASP A 192 1.89 -33.10 -0.88
C ASP A 192 1.70 -32.82 0.61
N ILE A 193 0.54 -32.23 0.98
CA ILE A 193 0.19 -31.96 2.38
C ILE A 193 -0.07 -33.27 3.13
N LYS A 194 -0.78 -34.22 2.51
CA LYS A 194 -1.06 -35.52 3.11
C LYS A 194 0.20 -36.38 3.26
N GLU A 195 1.16 -36.28 2.34
CA GLU A 195 2.47 -36.92 2.51
C GLU A 195 3.30 -36.27 3.61
N LEU A 196 3.25 -34.94 3.76
CA LEU A 196 4.01 -34.20 4.78
C LEU A 196 3.45 -34.34 6.21
N LEU A 197 2.12 -34.35 6.33
CA LEU A 197 1.41 -34.24 7.62
C LEU A 197 0.52 -35.43 7.96
N GLY A 198 0.21 -36.31 7.00
CA GLY A 198 -0.83 -37.34 7.13
C GLY A 198 -2.26 -36.79 7.10
N VAL A 199 -2.43 -35.47 7.24
CA VAL A 199 -3.71 -34.76 7.32
C VAL A 199 -3.69 -33.50 6.45
N VAL A 200 -4.83 -33.19 5.82
CA VAL A 200 -4.99 -32.03 4.93
C VAL A 200 -5.69 -30.84 5.61
N TYR A 201 -6.08 -31.00 6.88
CA TYR A 201 -6.81 -30.01 7.65
C TYR A 201 -5.97 -29.46 8.80
N CYS A 202 -6.22 -28.20 9.16
CA CYS A 202 -5.53 -27.52 10.22
C CYS A 202 -5.85 -28.14 11.60
N PRO A 203 -4.85 -28.67 12.34
CA PRO A 203 -5.09 -29.28 13.63
C PRO A 203 -5.55 -28.27 14.69
N VAL A 204 -5.08 -27.03 14.61
CA VAL A 204 -5.40 -25.98 15.58
C VAL A 204 -6.85 -25.51 15.44
N CYS A 205 -7.37 -25.36 14.22
CA CYS A 205 -8.76 -24.97 14.00
C CYS A 205 -9.71 -26.10 14.41
N TYR A 206 -9.31 -27.35 14.18
CA TYR A 206 -10.07 -28.50 14.60
C TYR A 206 -10.11 -28.63 16.13
N GLU A 207 -8.98 -28.47 16.83
CA GLU A 207 -8.93 -28.56 18.29
C GLU A 207 -9.68 -27.42 18.98
N LYS A 208 -9.59 -26.19 18.45
CA LYS A 208 -10.23 -25.02 19.08
C LYS A 208 -11.73 -24.91 18.82
N ALA A 209 -12.19 -25.31 17.63
CA ALA A 209 -13.54 -25.01 17.16
C ALA A 209 -14.24 -26.18 16.44
N GLY A 210 -13.60 -27.35 16.32
CA GLY A 210 -14.11 -28.47 15.53
C GLY A 210 -14.15 -28.19 14.03
N GLU A 211 -13.52 -27.12 13.56
CA GLU A 211 -13.62 -26.67 12.18
C GLU A 211 -12.56 -27.31 11.28
N LEU A 212 -13.01 -27.92 10.18
CA LEU A 212 -12.16 -28.48 9.15
C LEU A 212 -11.73 -27.38 8.17
N VAL A 213 -10.60 -26.74 8.47
CA VAL A 213 -9.99 -25.75 7.58
C VAL A 213 -8.88 -26.40 6.77
N GLU A 214 -9.04 -26.42 5.44
CA GLU A 214 -8.06 -27.02 4.52
C GLU A 214 -6.75 -26.21 4.49
N LEU A 215 -5.63 -26.89 4.61
CA LEU A 215 -4.29 -26.30 4.56
C LEU A 215 -3.87 -25.98 3.12
N ARG A 216 -2.98 -25.00 2.96
CA ARG A 216 -2.43 -24.60 1.65
C ARG A 216 -0.92 -24.60 1.70
N MET A 217 -0.27 -24.99 0.61
CA MET A 217 1.17 -24.80 0.49
C MET A 217 1.48 -23.36 0.11
N GLU A 218 2.25 -22.69 0.96
CA GLU A 218 2.76 -21.35 0.73
C GLU A 218 4.25 -21.35 1.07
N SER A 219 5.09 -20.97 0.10
CA SER A 219 6.55 -20.84 0.29
C SER A 219 7.25 -22.08 0.88
N GLY A 220 6.80 -23.31 0.52
CA GLY A 220 7.37 -24.55 1.03
C GLY A 220 6.83 -25.00 2.41
N CYS A 221 5.78 -24.34 2.90
CA CYS A 221 5.14 -24.67 4.18
C CYS A 221 3.64 -24.90 4.02
N ALA A 222 3.12 -25.92 4.70
CA ALA A 222 1.68 -26.11 4.84
C ALA A 222 1.15 -25.07 5.82
N THR A 223 0.25 -24.20 5.39
CA THR A 223 -0.21 -23.02 6.12
C THR A 223 -1.74 -22.98 6.19
N CYS A 224 -2.28 -22.60 7.34
CA CYS A 224 -3.71 -22.44 7.56
C CYS A 224 -4.15 -21.00 7.23
N PRO A 225 -5.08 -20.80 6.28
CA PRO A 225 -5.53 -19.45 5.90
C PRO A 225 -6.38 -18.78 6.98
N LYS A 226 -6.89 -19.52 7.96
CA LYS A 226 -7.76 -18.99 9.03
C LYS A 226 -6.98 -18.56 10.27
N CYS A 227 -6.10 -19.43 10.78
CA CYS A 227 -5.41 -19.17 12.05
C CYS A 227 -3.90 -18.92 11.90
N GLY A 228 -3.35 -19.00 10.69
CA GLY A 228 -1.94 -18.76 10.42
C GLY A 228 -0.99 -19.87 10.90
N TRP A 229 -1.51 -21.00 11.41
CA TRP A 229 -0.67 -22.16 11.74
C TRP A 229 0.10 -22.63 10.52
N SER A 230 1.40 -22.91 10.66
CA SER A 230 2.21 -23.43 9.56
C SER A 230 3.19 -24.52 10.00
N LYS A 231 3.50 -25.44 9.07
CA LYS A 231 4.59 -26.41 9.19
C LYS A 231 5.33 -26.54 7.87
N CYS A 232 6.64 -26.29 7.90
CA CYS A 232 7.49 -26.32 6.72
C CYS A 232 8.04 -27.72 6.45
N VAL A 233 8.33 -28.01 5.17
CA VAL A 233 9.14 -29.17 4.80
C VAL A 233 10.55 -28.93 5.35
N ILE A 234 10.98 -29.73 6.31
CA ILE A 234 12.36 -29.69 6.81
C ILE A 234 13.20 -30.49 5.80
N SER A 235 14.06 -29.80 5.05
CA SER A 235 15.09 -30.43 4.21
C SER A 235 16.21 -30.99 5.06
#